data_AF-A0A0M0EHS3-F1
#
_entry.id   AF-A0A0M0EHS3-F1
#
_cell.length_a   1.000
_cell.length_b   1.000
_cell.length_c   1.000
_cell.angle_alpha   90.00
_cell.angle_beta   90.00
_cell.angle_gamma   90.00
#
_symmetry.space_group_name_H-M   'P 1'
#
loop_
_entity.id
_entity.type
_entity.pdbx_description
1 polymer ?
#
loop_
_entity_poly.entity_id
_entity_poly.type
_entity_poly.pdbx_seq_one_letter_code
_entity_poly.pdbx_strand_id
1 'polypeptide(L)' 'MQHRQQNEDMEKKAENIKSALSFLRSEARKCGLLQTENSLSIAEIIINMETEK' A
#
# COMPACT_ATOMS: atom_id res chain seq x y z
N MET A 1 16.12 -19.80 -9.45
CA MET A 1 16.07 -19.83 -7.97
C MET A 1 16.15 -18.42 -7.39
N GLN A 2 17.22 -17.64 -7.62
CA GLN A 2 17.35 -16.26 -7.08
C GLN A 2 16.26 -15.27 -7.54
N HIS A 3 15.88 -15.27 -8.83
CA HIS A 3 14.84 -14.34 -9.32
C HIS A 3 13.45 -14.59 -8.73
N ARG A 4 13.12 -15.84 -8.37
CA ARG A 4 11.82 -16.19 -7.80
C ARG A 4 11.68 -15.66 -6.38
N GLN A 5 12.74 -15.80 -5.60
CA GLN A 5 12.80 -15.33 -4.22
C GLN A 5 12.74 -13.79 -4.14
N GLN A 6 13.36 -13.09 -5.08
CA GLN A 6 13.28 -11.63 -5.18
C GLN A 6 11.86 -11.14 -5.48
N ASN A 7 11.09 -11.89 -6.28
CA ASN A 7 9.70 -11.56 -6.59
C ASN A 7 8.81 -11.74 -5.36
N GLU A 8 8.95 -12.87 -4.66
CA GLU A 8 8.21 -13.16 -3.42
C GLU A 8 8.49 -12.12 -2.33
N ASP A 9 9.75 -11.68 -2.20
CA ASP A 9 10.12 -10.61 -1.25
C ASP A 9 9.52 -9.25 -1.64
N MET A 10 9.39 -8.97 -2.94
CA MET A 10 8.79 -7.74 -3.45
C MET A 10 7.28 -7.71 -3.21
N GLU A 11 6.59 -8.81 -3.52
CA GLU A 11 5.15 -9.00 -3.25
C GLU A 11 4.87 -8.84 -1.75
N LYS A 12 5.67 -9.48 -0.89
CA LYS A 12 5.52 -9.37 0.57
C LYS A 12 5.73 -7.94 1.08
N LYS A 13 6.71 -7.22 0.54
CA LYS A 13 6.91 -5.80 0.88
C LYS A 13 5.73 -4.95 0.45
N ALA A 14 5.19 -5.18 -0.74
CA ALA A 14 4.03 -4.44 -1.20
C ALA A 14 2.80 -4.68 -0.32
N GLU A 15 2.53 -5.93 0.07
CA GLU A 15 1.42 -6.26 0.99
C GLU A 15 1.58 -5.61 2.36
N ASN A 16 2.81 -5.55 2.90
CA ASN A 16 3.09 -4.83 4.13
C ASN A 16 2.80 -3.32 4.00
N ILE A 17 3.18 -2.71 2.87
CA ILE A 17 2.92 -1.29 2.61
C ILE A 17 1.41 -1.03 2.47
N LYS A 18 0.69 -1.88 1.73
CA LYS A 18 -0.79 -1.79 1.61
C LYS A 18 -1.46 -1.84 2.98
N SER A 19 -1.04 -2.76 3.83
CA SER A 19 -1.55 -2.89 5.20
C SER A 19 -1.30 -1.63 6.04
N ALA A 20 -0.09 -1.05 5.94
CA ALA A 20 0.25 0.20 6.62
C ALA A 20 -0.58 1.39 6.12
N LEU A 21 -0.77 1.52 4.80
CA LEU A 21 -1.59 2.58 4.21
C LEU A 21 -3.05 2.46 4.63
N SER A 22 -3.60 1.25 4.66
CA SER A 22 -4.97 1.02 5.11
C SER A 22 -5.17 1.37 6.59
N PHE A 23 -4.19 1.05 7.45
CA PHE A 23 -4.19 1.52 8.84
C PHE A 23 -4.19 3.05 8.92
N LEU A 24 -3.25 3.71 8.26
CA LEU A 24 -3.14 5.18 8.26
C LEU A 24 -4.40 5.85 7.72
N ARG A 25 -5.04 5.26 6.71
CA ARG A 25 -6.27 5.78 6.12
C ARG A 25 -7.43 5.69 7.12
N SER A 26 -7.53 4.58 7.85
CA SER A 26 -8.51 4.41 8.92
C SER A 26 -8.32 5.46 10.02
N GLU A 27 -7.09 5.72 10.45
CA GLU A 27 -6.79 6.76 11.45
C GLU A 27 -7.06 8.17 10.91
N ALA A 28 -6.68 8.46 9.65
CA ALA A 28 -6.98 9.73 9.00
C ALA A 28 -8.50 10.00 8.96
N ARG A 29 -9.31 8.98 8.63
CA ARG A 29 -10.77 9.07 8.64
C ARG A 29 -11.31 9.35 10.04
N LYS A 30 -10.83 8.64 11.06
CA LYS A 30 -11.23 8.86 12.47
C LYS A 30 -10.92 10.28 12.94
N CYS A 31 -9.81 10.85 12.48
CA CYS A 31 -9.41 12.22 12.79
C CYS A 31 -10.04 13.29 11.89
N GLY A 32 -10.87 12.92 10.91
CA GLY A 32 -11.47 13.87 9.96
C GLY A 32 -10.49 14.49 8.95
N LEU A 33 -9.32 13.87 8.76
CA LEU A 33 -8.27 14.33 7.84
C LEU A 33 -8.54 13.88 6.40
N LEU A 34 -9.60 14.41 5.79
CA LEU A 34 -10.10 13.97 4.48
C LEU A 34 -9.06 14.07 3.34
N GLN A 35 -8.21 15.10 3.34
CA GLN A 35 -7.14 15.22 2.33
C GLN A 35 -6.08 14.12 2.48
N THR A 36 -5.74 13.76 3.72
CA THR A 36 -4.81 12.68 4.02
C THR A 36 -5.41 11.33 3.65
N GLU A 37 -6.68 11.09 3.99
CA GLU A 37 -7.43 9.88 3.59
C GLU A 37 -7.42 9.68 2.06
N ASN A 38 -7.67 10.76 1.31
CA ASN A 38 -7.65 10.73 -0.16
C ASN A 38 -6.24 10.43 -0.69
N SER A 39 -5.22 11.10 -0.16
CA SER A 39 -3.82 10.90 -0.56
C SER A 39 -3.36 9.45 -0.33
N LEU A 40 -3.76 8.86 0.80
CA LEU A 40 -3.46 7.47 1.13
C LEU A 40 -4.19 6.49 0.20
N SER A 41 -5.44 6.78 -0.17
CA SER A 41 -6.19 5.95 -1.14
C SER A 41 -5.55 5.97 -2.54
N ILE A 42 -5.03 7.13 -2.97
CA ILE A 42 -4.28 7.23 -4.24
C ILE A 42 -2.97 6.42 -4.17
N ALA A 43 -2.26 6.47 -3.05
CA ALA A 43 -1.04 5.69 -2.86
C ALA A 43 -1.30 4.18 -2.96
N GLU A 44 -2.40 3.68 -2.38
CA GLU A 44 -2.82 2.28 -2.52
C GLU A 44 -3.07 1.89 -3.99
N ILE A 45 -3.73 2.76 -4.77
CA ILE A 45 -3.98 2.52 -6.20
C ILE A 45 -2.67 2.40 -6.99
N ILE A 46 -1.73 3.32 -6.76
CA ILE A 46 -0.43 3.33 -7.45
C ILE A 46 0.34 2.04 -7.15
N ILE A 47 0.37 1.60 -5.89
CA ILE A 47 1.07 0.38 -5.50
C ILE A 47 0.44 -0.83 -6.19
N ASN A 48 -0.89 -0.94 -6.22
CA ASN A 48 -1.56 -2.05 -6.91
C ASN A 48 -1.19 -2.08 -8.40
N MET A 49 -1.20 -0.93 -9.08
CA MET A 49 -0.81 -0.81 -10.50
C MET A 49 0.63 -1.23 -10.78
N GLU A 50 1.55 -1.02 -9.82
CA GLU A 50 2.95 -1.42 -9.99
C GLU A 50 3.21 -2.88 -9.59
N THR A 51 2.37 -3.48 -8.74
CA THR A 51 2.50 -4.89 -8.34
C THR A 51 1.77 -5.89 -9.25
N GLU A 52 0.75 -5.44 -9.98
CA GLU A 52 0.00 -6.30 -10.92
C GLU A 52 0.65 -6.41 -12.32
N LYS A 53 1.84 -5.83 -12.51
CA LYS A 53 2.67 -5.94 -13.72
C LYS A 53 3.56 -7.18 -13.70
#